data_AF-A0A0C1QT92-F1
#
_entry.id   AF-A0A0C1QT92-F1
#
_cell.length_a   1.000
_cell.length_b   1.000
_cell.length_c   1.000
_cell.angle_alpha   90.00
_cell.angle_beta   90.00
_cell.angle_gamma   90.00
#
_symmetry.space_group_name_H-M   'P 1'
#
loop_
_entity.id
_entity.type
_entity.pdbx_description
1 polymer ?
#
loop_
_entity_poly.entity_id
_entity_poly.type
_entity_poly.pdbx_seq_one_letter_code
_entity_poly.pdbx_strand_id
1 'polypeptide(L)'
;MDKGLSRLVELLNARGASMEEMVRLLEEERASIVALQAERLQAAVEHKVQVVARMEELDDDCRKVIADEARARGLGEATLSPLLTGTPSPEKAELAGLQARLSTLAREIRDMIADNRRLLETSMVTVGRSLAFFQSRLTVAETYGHSGSMVERSSGGILRKEI
;
A
#
# COMPACT_ATOMS: atom_id res chain seq x y z
N MET A 1 -26.32 26.87 12.37
CA MET A 1 -25.72 25.78 11.57
C MET A 1 -26.80 24.77 11.25
N ASP A 2 -26.92 24.44 9.98
CA ASP A 2 -27.78 23.37 9.50
C ASP A 2 -27.28 22.02 10.06
N LYS A 3 -28.19 21.16 10.54
CA LYS A 3 -27.81 19.94 11.28
C LYS A 3 -27.03 18.96 10.39
N GLY A 4 -27.37 18.88 9.11
CA GLY A 4 -26.67 17.99 8.18
C GLY A 4 -25.32 18.52 7.72
N LEU A 5 -25.16 19.84 7.56
CA LEU A 5 -23.84 20.45 7.33
C LEU A 5 -22.88 20.25 8.50
N SER A 6 -23.38 20.37 9.74
CA SER A 6 -22.56 20.12 10.94
C SER A 6 -22.07 18.67 10.98
N ARG A 7 -22.97 17.72 10.69
CA ARG A 7 -22.63 16.30 10.59
C ARG A 7 -21.63 16.01 9.47
N LEU A 8 -21.74 16.69 8.34
CA LEU A 8 -20.79 16.56 7.23
C LEU A 8 -19.39 17.05 7.64
N VAL A 9 -19.30 18.19 8.33
CA VAL A 9 -18.03 18.71 8.87
C VAL A 9 -17.39 17.72 9.85
N GLU A 10 -18.18 17.15 10.76
CA GLU A 10 -17.71 16.13 11.71
C GLU A 10 -17.15 14.89 10.99
N LEU A 11 -17.88 14.37 10.00
CA LEU A 11 -17.44 13.20 9.22
C LEU A 11 -16.18 13.48 8.40
N LEU A 12 -16.09 14.65 7.75
CA LEU A 12 -14.90 15.05 7.00
C LEU A 12 -13.68 15.23 7.90
N ASN A 13 -13.87 15.74 9.12
CA ASN A 13 -12.81 15.82 10.12
C ASN A 13 -12.36 14.44 10.61
N ALA A 14 -13.30 13.53 10.92
CA ALA A 14 -12.98 12.16 11.30
C ALA A 14 -12.23 11.40 10.20
N ARG A 15 -12.64 11.63 8.94
CA ARG A 15 -11.93 11.12 7.76
C ARG A 15 -10.51 11.68 7.68
N GLY A 16 -10.34 12.98 7.88
CA GLY A 16 -9.03 13.64 7.90
C GLY A 16 -8.10 13.04 8.97
N ALA A 17 -8.61 12.83 10.17
CA ALA A 17 -7.85 12.20 11.25
C ALA A 17 -7.41 10.76 10.90
N SER A 18 -8.29 9.97 10.29
CA SER A 18 -7.96 8.60 9.85
C SER A 18 -6.90 8.60 8.73
N MET A 19 -6.94 9.58 7.83
CA MET A 19 -5.92 9.74 6.79
C MET A 19 -4.55 10.15 7.39
N GLU A 20 -4.54 11.00 8.41
CA GLU A 20 -3.30 11.36 9.11
C GLU A 20 -2.72 10.17 9.88
N GLU A 21 -3.57 9.32 10.45
CA GLU A 21 -3.17 8.05 11.06
C GLU A 21 -2.53 7.13 10.01
N MET A 22 -3.11 7.02 8.81
CA MET A 22 -2.52 6.28 7.70
C MET A 22 -1.15 6.82 7.28
N VAL A 23 -0.98 8.14 7.18
CA VAL A 23 0.33 8.76 6.89
C VAL A 23 1.36 8.33 7.92
N ARG A 24 1.05 8.42 9.22
CA ARG A 24 1.97 7.99 10.30
C ARG A 24 2.35 6.52 10.17
N LEU A 25 1.37 5.63 9.92
CA LEU A 25 1.63 4.20 9.74
C LEU A 25 2.52 3.91 8.52
N LEU A 26 2.36 4.68 7.44
CA LEU A 26 3.23 4.56 6.26
C LEU A 26 4.65 5.06 6.53
N GLU A 27 4.84 6.06 7.39
CA GLU A 27 6.17 6.49 7.85
C GLU A 27 6.84 5.43 8.74
N GLU A 28 6.07 4.82 9.64
CA GLU A 28 6.54 3.72 10.49
C GLU A 28 6.90 2.48 9.67
N GLU A 29 6.11 2.16 8.65
CA GLU A 29 6.42 1.11 7.69
C GLU A 29 7.74 1.43 6.96
N ARG A 30 7.90 2.64 6.43
CA ARG A 30 9.14 3.07 5.77
C ARG A 30 10.34 2.90 6.70
N ALA A 31 10.24 3.35 7.94
CA ALA A 31 11.30 3.21 8.94
C ALA A 31 11.62 1.74 9.24
N SER A 32 10.58 0.89 9.33
CA SER A 32 10.73 -0.55 9.59
C SER A 32 11.36 -1.28 8.42
N ILE A 33 11.03 -0.92 7.17
CA ILE A 33 11.67 -1.44 5.95
C ILE A 33 13.16 -1.09 5.94
N VAL A 34 13.51 0.16 6.19
CA VAL A 34 14.90 0.62 6.23
C VAL A 34 15.70 -0.06 7.35
N ALA A 35 15.07 -0.27 8.51
CA ALA A 35 15.69 -0.93 9.65
C ALA A 35 15.66 -2.47 9.59
N LEU A 36 15.05 -3.06 8.55
CA LEU A 36 14.85 -4.51 8.39
C LEU A 36 14.13 -5.17 9.59
N GLN A 37 13.21 -4.44 10.23
CA GLN A 37 12.46 -4.88 11.42
C GLN A 37 11.14 -5.56 11.03
N ALA A 38 11.21 -6.84 10.66
CA ALA A 38 10.06 -7.60 10.14
C ALA A 38 8.86 -7.65 11.11
N GLU A 39 9.10 -7.78 12.42
CA GLU A 39 8.03 -7.84 13.43
C GLU A 39 7.25 -6.52 13.51
N ARG A 40 7.94 -5.38 13.44
CA ARG A 40 7.30 -4.06 13.44
C ARG A 40 6.58 -3.77 12.13
N LEU A 41 7.12 -4.26 11.02
CA LEU A 41 6.45 -4.19 9.72
C LEU A 41 5.12 -4.96 9.75
N GLN A 42 5.11 -6.15 10.35
CA GLN A 42 3.88 -6.95 10.49
C GLN A 42 2.82 -6.23 11.33
N ALA A 43 3.20 -5.68 12.48
CA ALA A 43 2.28 -4.90 13.32
C ALA A 43 1.73 -3.65 12.60
N ALA A 44 2.57 -2.95 11.83
CA ALA A 44 2.14 -1.81 11.02
C ALA A 44 1.14 -2.22 9.92
N VAL A 45 1.29 -3.40 9.32
CA VAL A 45 0.33 -3.93 8.34
C VAL A 45 -1.04 -4.18 8.97
N GLU A 46 -1.09 -4.81 10.15
CA GLU A 46 -2.34 -5.09 10.85
C GLU A 46 -3.08 -3.80 11.22
N HIS A 47 -2.36 -2.79 11.69
CA HIS A 47 -2.94 -1.48 12.01
C HIS A 47 -3.45 -0.77 10.74
N LYS A 48 -2.72 -0.84 9.62
CA LYS A 48 -3.18 -0.26 8.35
C LYS A 48 -4.49 -0.87 7.87
N VAL A 49 -4.69 -2.18 8.02
CA VAL A 49 -5.96 -2.84 7.65
C VAL A 49 -7.14 -2.25 8.44
N GLN A 50 -6.96 -2.01 9.74
CA GLN A 50 -8.00 -1.40 10.58
C GLN A 50 -8.30 0.04 10.18
N VAL A 51 -7.28 0.83 9.87
CA VAL A 51 -7.45 2.22 9.44
C VAL A 51 -8.12 2.29 8.06
N VAL A 52 -7.77 1.40 7.12
CA VAL A 52 -8.45 1.32 5.82
C VAL A 52 -9.94 1.03 6.00
N ALA A 53 -10.31 0.03 6.81
CA ALA A 53 -11.70 -0.30 7.07
C ALA A 53 -12.47 0.90 7.65
N ARG A 54 -11.88 1.63 8.60
CA ARG A 54 -12.46 2.86 9.15
C ARG A 54 -12.62 3.95 8.09
N MET A 55 -11.64 4.12 7.20
CA MET A 55 -11.72 5.09 6.11
C MET A 55 -12.84 4.75 5.12
N GLU A 56 -13.04 3.48 4.80
CA GLU A 56 -14.13 3.02 3.93
C GLU A 56 -15.51 3.30 4.54
N GLU A 57 -15.69 3.00 5.83
CA GLU A 57 -16.92 3.31 6.57
C GLU A 57 -17.23 4.82 6.56
N LEU A 58 -16.22 5.65 6.85
CA LEU A 58 -16.35 7.11 6.85
C LEU A 58 -16.63 7.66 5.45
N ASP A 59 -16.06 7.08 4.40
CA ASP A 59 -16.32 7.46 3.01
C ASP A 59 -17.78 7.19 2.63
N ASP A 60 -18.31 6.03 3.01
CA ASP A 60 -19.69 5.68 2.72
C ASP A 60 -20.68 6.55 3.51
N ASP A 61 -20.38 6.87 4.76
CA ASP A 61 -21.20 7.78 5.56
C ASP A 61 -21.14 9.22 5.05
N CYS A 62 -19.96 9.69 4.60
CA CYS A 62 -19.83 10.97 3.91
C CYS A 62 -20.71 11.01 2.65
N ARG A 63 -20.68 9.96 1.81
CA ARG A 63 -21.50 9.88 0.58
C ARG A 63 -22.99 9.93 0.89
N LYS A 64 -23.45 9.21 1.92
CA LYS A 64 -24.86 9.23 2.34
C LYS A 64 -25.29 10.63 2.76
N VAL A 65 -24.52 11.28 3.64
CA VAL A 65 -24.84 12.64 4.11
C VAL A 65 -24.81 13.65 2.96
N ILE A 66 -23.84 13.57 2.04
CA ILE A 66 -23.81 14.40 0.83
C ILE A 66 -25.06 14.19 -0.04
N ALA A 67 -25.46 12.94 -0.24
CA ALA A 67 -26.64 12.61 -1.04
C ALA A 67 -27.96 13.06 -0.39
N ASP A 68 -28.04 13.00 0.94
CA ASP A 68 -29.20 13.46 1.70
C ASP A 68 -29.28 15.01 1.68
N GLU A 69 -28.16 15.69 1.86
CA GLU A 69 -28.07 17.16 1.77
C GLU A 69 -28.36 17.67 0.36
N ALA A 70 -27.85 16.98 -0.67
CA ALA A 70 -28.13 17.33 -2.07
C ALA A 70 -29.64 17.21 -2.35
N ARG A 71 -30.27 16.12 -1.90
CA ARG A 71 -31.73 15.93 -2.01
C ARG A 71 -32.53 16.98 -1.24
N ALA A 72 -32.14 17.29 -0.01
CA ALA A 72 -32.80 18.31 0.81
C ALA A 72 -32.76 19.71 0.15
N ARG A 73 -31.72 19.99 -0.63
CA ARG A 73 -31.52 21.25 -1.35
C ARG A 73 -32.01 21.23 -2.80
N GLY A 74 -32.62 20.14 -3.25
CA GLY A 74 -33.09 19.98 -4.63
C GLY A 74 -31.96 19.93 -5.68
N LEU A 75 -30.74 19.58 -5.28
CA LEU A 75 -29.60 19.40 -6.16
C LEU A 75 -29.61 17.98 -6.75
N GLY A 76 -29.47 17.88 -8.08
CA GLY A 76 -29.51 16.60 -8.79
C GLY A 76 -28.24 15.75 -8.65
N GLU A 77 -27.07 16.37 -8.44
CA GLU A 77 -25.81 15.66 -8.23
C GLU A 77 -25.39 15.62 -6.75
N ALA A 78 -25.11 14.41 -6.26
CA ALA A 78 -24.62 14.14 -4.91
C ALA A 78 -23.09 14.31 -4.81
N THR A 79 -22.59 15.52 -5.07
CA THR A 79 -21.16 15.84 -4.86
C THR A 79 -20.98 17.04 -3.93
N LEU A 80 -19.81 17.15 -3.32
CA LEU A 80 -19.51 18.24 -2.38
C LEU A 80 -19.47 19.62 -3.08
N SER A 81 -19.08 19.65 -4.36
CA SER A 81 -18.89 20.89 -5.12
C SER A 81 -20.21 21.65 -5.38
N PRO A 82 -21.30 21.01 -5.87
CA PRO A 82 -22.63 21.62 -5.95
C PRO A 82 -23.17 22.11 -4.61
N LEU A 83 -22.94 21.36 -3.53
CA LEU A 83 -23.35 21.75 -2.17
C LEU A 83 -22.65 23.05 -1.72
N LEU A 84 -21.36 23.21 -2.02
CA LEU A 84 -20.59 24.43 -1.71
C LEU A 84 -21.10 25.68 -2.43
N THR A 85 -21.78 25.53 -3.57
CA THR A 85 -22.32 26.67 -4.35
C THR A 85 -23.52 27.33 -3.68
N GLY A 86 -24.33 26.56 -2.94
CA GLY A 86 -25.55 27.04 -2.27
C GLY A 86 -25.40 27.32 -0.77
N THR A 87 -24.23 27.09 -0.19
CA THR A 87 -23.98 27.21 1.26
C THR A 87 -23.53 28.63 1.65
N PRO A 88 -23.95 29.16 2.82
CA PRO A 88 -23.47 30.44 3.34
C PRO A 88 -21.94 30.54 3.37
N SER A 89 -21.42 31.76 3.20
CA SER A 89 -19.98 32.04 3.09
C SER A 89 -19.07 31.42 4.17
N PRO A 90 -19.41 31.40 5.49
CA PRO A 90 -18.51 30.85 6.50
C PRO A 90 -18.40 29.32 6.44
N GLU A 91 -19.52 28.62 6.31
CA GLU A 91 -19.58 27.15 6.23
C GLU A 91 -18.95 26.64 4.91
N LYS A 92 -19.08 27.43 3.84
CA LYS A 92 -18.42 27.17 2.55
C LYS A 92 -16.89 27.19 2.67
N ALA A 93 -16.33 28.16 3.39
CA ALA A 93 -14.88 28.28 3.56
C ALA A 93 -14.30 27.11 4.35
N GLU A 94 -15.00 26.68 5.41
CA GLU A 94 -14.62 25.53 6.23
C GLU A 94 -14.62 24.22 5.42
N LEU A 95 -15.71 23.93 4.71
CA LEU A 95 -15.82 22.72 3.89
C LEU A 95 -14.82 22.72 2.72
N ALA A 96 -14.56 23.86 2.09
CA ALA A 96 -13.54 23.98 1.06
C ALA A 96 -12.13 23.73 1.61
N GLY A 97 -11.84 24.22 2.83
CA GLY A 97 -10.59 23.95 3.54
C GLY A 97 -10.42 22.45 3.84
N LEU A 98 -11.48 21.78 4.31
CA LEU A 98 -11.47 20.35 4.55
C LEU A 98 -11.26 19.55 3.26
N GLN A 99 -11.95 19.91 2.17
CA GLN A 99 -11.77 19.27 0.87
C GLN A 99 -10.32 19.38 0.37
N ALA A 100 -9.71 20.56 0.50
CA ALA A 100 -8.32 20.77 0.12
C ALA A 100 -7.36 19.93 0.96
N ARG A 101 -7.53 19.91 2.29
CA ARG A 101 -6.71 19.10 3.21
C ARG A 101 -6.80 17.61 2.89
N LEU A 102 -8.01 17.08 2.73
CA LEU A 102 -8.23 15.67 2.38
C LEU A 102 -7.60 15.32 1.03
N SER A 103 -7.67 16.22 0.05
CA SER A 103 -7.05 16.01 -1.26
C SER A 103 -5.51 15.98 -1.19
N THR A 104 -4.92 16.78 -0.30
CA THR A 104 -3.48 16.76 -0.01
C THR A 104 -3.08 15.45 0.65
N LEU A 105 -3.77 15.05 1.73
CA LEU A 105 -3.50 13.79 2.43
C LEU A 105 -3.65 12.57 1.50
N ALA A 106 -4.66 12.55 0.62
CA ALA A 106 -4.86 11.47 -0.34
C ALA A 106 -3.71 11.35 -1.36
N ARG A 107 -3.04 12.46 -1.68
CA ARG A 107 -1.87 12.47 -2.55
C ARG A 107 -0.66 11.93 -1.80
N GLU A 108 -0.42 12.46 -0.60
CA GLU A 108 0.67 12.03 0.27
C GLU A 108 0.63 10.52 0.55
N ILE A 109 -0.53 9.98 0.93
CA ILE A 109 -0.72 8.54 1.15
C ILE A 109 -0.35 7.74 -0.11
N ARG A 110 -0.78 8.17 -1.30
CA ARG A 110 -0.48 7.46 -2.56
C ARG A 110 1.01 7.47 -2.87
N ASP A 111 1.66 8.61 -2.70
CA ASP A 111 3.08 8.77 -2.96
C ASP A 111 3.91 7.91 -1.99
N MET A 112 3.54 7.89 -0.71
CA MET A 112 4.19 7.06 0.31
C MET A 112 4.00 5.56 0.07
N ILE A 113 2.82 5.11 -0.36
CA ILE A 113 2.59 3.71 -0.73
C ILE A 113 3.50 3.31 -1.90
N ALA A 114 3.62 4.17 -2.91
CA ALA A 114 4.47 3.92 -4.06
C ALA A 114 5.96 3.83 -3.65
N ASP A 115 6.41 4.72 -2.77
CA ASP A 115 7.77 4.72 -2.24
C ASP A 115 8.07 3.48 -1.39
N ASN A 116 7.19 3.12 -0.46
CA ASN A 116 7.35 1.95 0.40
C ASN A 116 7.41 0.67 -0.44
N ARG A 117 6.54 0.55 -1.46
CA ARG A 117 6.56 -0.56 -2.41
C ARG A 117 7.90 -0.66 -3.13
N ARG A 118 8.41 0.46 -3.65
CA ARG A 118 9.71 0.51 -4.34
C ARG A 118 10.86 0.10 -3.43
N LEU A 119 10.84 0.50 -2.15
CA LEU A 119 11.85 0.11 -1.16
C LEU A 119 11.83 -1.40 -0.89
N LEU A 120 10.64 -1.99 -0.74
CA LEU A 120 10.48 -3.44 -0.56
C LEU A 120 10.99 -4.22 -1.77
N GLU A 121 10.58 -3.83 -2.98
CA GLU A 121 11.00 -4.46 -4.23
C GLU A 121 12.53 -4.43 -4.38
N THR A 122 13.15 -3.28 -4.10
CA THR A 122 14.61 -3.11 -4.16
C THR A 122 15.33 -3.98 -3.13
N SER A 123 14.79 -4.07 -1.93
CA SER A 123 15.34 -4.90 -0.85
C SER A 123 15.27 -6.39 -1.22
N MET A 124 14.14 -6.85 -1.77
CA MET A 124 13.97 -8.23 -2.23
C MET A 124 14.93 -8.59 -3.36
N VAL A 125 15.13 -7.72 -4.35
CA VAL A 125 16.09 -7.95 -5.44
C VAL A 125 17.51 -8.12 -4.89
N THR A 126 17.88 -7.32 -3.88
CA THR A 126 19.21 -7.37 -3.27
C THR A 126 19.42 -8.68 -2.50
N VAL A 127 18.41 -9.11 -1.73
CA VAL A 127 18.43 -10.41 -1.03
C VAL A 127 18.52 -11.56 -2.04
N GLY A 128 17.72 -11.52 -3.12
CA GLY A 128 17.76 -12.55 -4.17
C GLY A 128 19.11 -12.67 -4.86
N ARG A 129 19.75 -11.53 -5.18
CA ARG A 129 21.13 -11.52 -5.74
C ARG A 129 22.15 -12.09 -4.76
N SER A 130 22.01 -11.77 -3.47
CA SER A 130 22.91 -12.27 -2.42
C SER A 130 22.77 -13.79 -2.25
N LEU A 131 21.54 -14.31 -2.22
CA LEU A 131 21.28 -15.76 -2.17
C LEU A 131 21.82 -16.48 -3.40
N ALA A 132 21.61 -15.94 -4.61
CA ALA A 132 22.15 -16.51 -5.84
C ALA A 132 23.69 -16.53 -5.84
N PHE A 133 24.34 -15.49 -5.32
CA PHE A 133 25.78 -15.46 -5.13
C PHE A 133 26.24 -16.56 -4.17
N PHE A 134 25.62 -16.70 -3.00
CA PHE A 134 25.97 -17.76 -2.04
C PHE A 134 25.74 -19.15 -2.62
N GLN A 135 24.63 -19.38 -3.31
CA GLN A 135 24.36 -20.64 -3.99
C GLN A 135 25.46 -20.94 -5.02
N SER A 136 25.81 -19.99 -5.88
CA SER A 136 26.87 -20.18 -6.89
C SER A 136 28.24 -20.54 -6.28
N ARG A 137 28.56 -20.04 -5.08
CA ARG A 137 29.83 -20.29 -4.40
C ARG A 137 29.84 -21.60 -3.61
N LEU A 138 28.72 -21.95 -2.99
CA LEU A 138 28.58 -23.18 -2.22
C LEU A 138 28.45 -24.41 -3.12
N THR A 139 27.76 -24.30 -4.26
CA THR A 139 27.61 -25.42 -5.22
C THR A 139 28.90 -25.72 -5.99
N VAL A 140 29.80 -24.74 -6.18
CA VAL A 140 31.12 -24.98 -6.81
C VAL A 140 32.06 -25.75 -5.89
N ALA A 141 31.93 -25.64 -4.56
CA ALA A 141 32.77 -26.37 -3.61
C ALA A 141 32.51 -27.88 -3.62
N GLU A 142 31.32 -28.33 -4.02
CA GLU A 142 31.02 -29.77 -4.16
C GLU A 142 31.64 -30.40 -5.42
N THR A 143 32.03 -29.60 -6.42
CA THR A 143 32.53 -30.14 -7.71
C THR A 143 34.05 -30.40 -7.71
N TYR A 144 34.80 -29.90 -6.72
CA TYR A 144 36.26 -30.08 -6.63
C TYR A 144 36.74 -30.82 -5.37
N GLY A 145 35.83 -31.44 -4.62
CA GLY A 145 36.13 -32.17 -3.38
C GLY A 145 36.25 -33.70 -3.50
N HIS A 146 35.94 -34.29 -4.67
CA HIS A 146 36.09 -35.73 -4.87
C HIS A 146 37.17 -36.03 -5.91
N SER A 147 38.41 -36.07 -5.43
CA SER A 147 39.51 -36.71 -6.14
C SER A 147 39.13 -38.17 -6.44
N GLY A 148 39.18 -38.54 -7.72
CA GLY A 148 39.46 -39.92 -8.13
C GLY A 148 38.26 -40.87 -8.30
N SER A 149 37.28 -40.54 -9.13
CA SER A 149 36.59 -41.59 -9.90
C SER A 149 36.70 -41.23 -11.37
N MET A 150 37.67 -41.86 -12.02
CA MET A 150 37.78 -41.90 -13.48
C MET A 150 36.52 -42.60 -13.98
N VAL A 151 35.55 -41.85 -14.50
CA VAL A 151 34.42 -42.45 -15.23
C VAL A 151 35.01 -43.00 -16.52
N GLU A 152 35.30 -44.30 -16.49
CA GLU A 152 35.71 -45.09 -17.64
C GLU A 152 34.61 -44.97 -18.70
N ARG A 153 34.82 -44.08 -19.68
CA ARG A 153 34.04 -44.09 -20.92
C ARG A 153 34.39 -45.39 -21.61
N SER A 154 33.53 -46.39 -21.44
CA SER A 154 33.46 -47.57 -22.29
C SER A 154 33.18 -47.14 -23.73
N SER A 155 34.24 -46.81 -24.46
CA SER A 155 34.28 -46.79 -25.91
C SER A 155 34.71 -48.17 -26.38
N GLY A 156 33.75 -49.09 -26.50
CA GLY A 156 33.96 -50.42 -27.07
C GLY A 156 32.91 -50.66 -28.14
N GLY A 157 33.15 -50.15 -29.34
CA GLY A 157 32.35 -50.54 -30.49
C GLY A 157 32.59 -51.99 -30.88
N ILE A 158 31.72 -52.44 -31.80
CA ILE A 158 31.97 -53.37 -32.90
C ILE A 158 31.40 -54.81 -32.75
N LEU A 159 30.40 -55.05 -33.63
CA LEU A 159 30.06 -56.25 -34.43
C LEU A 159 28.99 -57.27 -33.97
N ARG A 160 27.98 -57.40 -34.87
CA ARG A 160 27.39 -58.63 -35.51
C ARG A 160 27.22 -59.88 -34.62
N LYS A 161 26.09 -60.60 -34.67
CA LYS A 161 25.52 -61.31 -35.84
C LYS A 161 24.22 -62.01 -35.40
N GLU A 162 23.29 -62.19 -36.35
CA GLU A 162 22.27 -63.25 -36.55
C GLU A 162 21.98 -64.22 -35.37
N ILE A 163 20.73 -64.54 -35.03
CA ILE A 163 19.74 -65.33 -35.78
C ILE A 163 18.31 -64.88 -35.41
#